data_AF-A0A0F4ZIF1-F1
#
_entry.id   AF-A0A0F4ZIF1-F1
#
_cell.length_a   1.000
_cell.length_b   1.000
_cell.length_c   1.000
_cell.angle_alpha   90.00
_cell.angle_beta   90.00
_cell.angle_gamma   90.00
#
_symmetry.space_group_name_H-M   'P 1'
#
loop_
_entity.id
_entity.type
_entity.pdbx_description
1 polymer ?
#
loop_
_entity_poly.entity_id
_entity_poly.type
_entity_poly.pdbx_seq_one_letter_code
_entity_poly.pdbx_strand_id
1 'polypeptide(L)'
;MHGWTVCPPCTFREVCQAIAKYGFIQNPLPIIVSLEVHADVPQQRCMVDIMEEEWGDLLLTEPLEGYDPQFRVPTLADLQHRILVKVKKHYGSRNMAVATTADIFRHLRHKSGEALNRLTPETRRSGLDLYVGRDRDSGRHLSRESLVSIGSTGSAATQNWDAESCISTESAGESATSEQRAITECLGRLAVYTHGERFKGWQQANIKKPSHIFSISEKRIPALYASDPEVVFAHNKSFFMRAYPNVVRIDSSNPDPADFWRKGVQMVAMNWQRNDYGMMINHAMFADEDGWVPKPPGFRSTNKDTLTHLDACVWKTMKLRITLHAGHNVAPSKTLPSSSFSSPSSSSAIGSASMGTMPAAATSAPLYPSSIAGPPPDPAPAVELDKTVEPVVRVTVHTEAQQKDLEKNSRGVTDTGGKKPATVSLCSPAGRSQNPDWGDEGCVMDFEPIPRVTDKLSYIRFTVRNHTVMRSNPLLSWQCIRLDRLQSGFRFIPLLNAQAVPCGFLLVTIDVSFSEVPRPEHMPAPE
;
A
#
# COMPACT_ATOMS: atom_id res chain seq x y z
N MET A 1 -17.48 -1.84 0.79
CA MET A 1 -17.79 -1.10 -0.46
C MET A 1 -16.72 -0.02 -0.66
N HIS A 2 -16.27 0.21 -1.90
CA HIS A 2 -15.55 1.44 -2.21
C HIS A 2 -16.58 2.52 -2.58
N GLY A 3 -16.65 3.60 -1.81
CA GLY A 3 -17.62 4.68 -2.05
C GLY A 3 -17.53 5.16 -3.50
N TRP A 4 -18.68 5.49 -4.10
CA TRP A 4 -18.78 6.02 -5.47
C TRP A 4 -18.35 5.06 -6.59
N THR A 5 -18.38 3.74 -6.34
CA THR A 5 -18.05 2.71 -7.35
C THR A 5 -19.11 1.60 -7.41
N VAL A 6 -19.11 0.82 -8.50
CA VAL A 6 -20.06 -0.30 -8.74
C VAL A 6 -19.52 -1.62 -8.16
N CYS A 7 -19.02 -1.60 -6.91
CA CYS A 7 -18.58 -2.81 -6.23
C CYS A 7 -19.77 -3.51 -5.53
N PRO A 8 -19.90 -4.84 -5.60
CA PRO A 8 -20.92 -5.57 -4.84
C PRO A 8 -20.85 -5.25 -3.34
N PRO A 9 -21.99 -5.05 -2.66
CA PRO A 9 -22.00 -4.78 -1.23
C PRO A 9 -21.63 -6.04 -0.43
N CYS A 10 -20.96 -5.84 0.69
CA CYS A 10 -20.85 -6.79 1.78
C CYS A 10 -21.22 -6.07 3.08
N THR A 11 -21.80 -6.78 4.04
CA THR A 11 -22.19 -6.14 5.31
C THR A 11 -20.98 -5.99 6.22
N PHE A 12 -21.01 -4.98 7.09
CA PHE A 12 -19.95 -4.78 8.08
C PHE A 12 -19.81 -5.97 9.04
N ARG A 13 -20.95 -6.59 9.43
CA ARG A 13 -20.99 -7.76 10.30
C ARG A 13 -20.32 -8.98 9.68
N GLU A 14 -20.61 -9.30 8.41
CA GLU A 14 -19.96 -10.42 7.71
C GLU A 14 -18.44 -10.25 7.64
N VAL A 15 -17.96 -9.01 7.46
CA VAL A 15 -16.52 -8.71 7.48
C VAL A 15 -15.94 -8.93 8.89
N CYS A 16 -16.63 -8.48 9.94
CA CYS A 16 -16.17 -8.70 11.33
C CYS A 16 -16.11 -10.19 11.67
N GLN A 17 -17.14 -10.97 11.28
CA GLN A 17 -17.19 -12.42 11.43
C GLN A 17 -16.05 -13.12 10.71
N ALA A 18 -15.73 -12.70 9.47
CA ALA A 18 -14.61 -13.25 8.72
C ALA A 18 -13.27 -12.96 9.44
N ILE A 19 -13.07 -11.74 9.94
CA ILE A 19 -11.86 -11.38 10.70
C ILE A 19 -11.77 -12.23 11.98
N ALA A 20 -12.86 -12.38 12.73
CA ALA A 20 -12.88 -13.20 13.96
C ALA A 20 -12.51 -14.66 13.67
N LYS A 21 -13.09 -15.22 12.59
CA LYS A 21 -12.91 -16.62 12.21
C LYS A 21 -11.51 -16.92 11.70
N TYR A 22 -10.94 -16.04 10.87
CA TYR A 22 -9.71 -16.32 10.13
C TYR A 22 -8.47 -15.58 10.64
N GLY A 23 -8.64 -14.51 11.41
CA GLY A 23 -7.56 -13.57 11.76
C GLY A 23 -6.40 -14.22 12.50
N PHE A 24 -6.66 -15.17 13.39
CA PHE A 24 -5.65 -15.75 14.28
C PHE A 24 -5.43 -17.26 14.09
N ILE A 25 -5.85 -17.85 12.95
CA ILE A 25 -5.72 -19.31 12.74
C ILE A 25 -4.25 -19.77 12.73
N GLN A 26 -3.37 -19.00 12.08
CA GLN A 26 -1.97 -19.36 11.88
C GLN A 26 -1.00 -18.31 12.41
N ASN A 27 -1.51 -17.22 12.98
CA ASN A 27 -0.73 -16.07 13.38
C ASN A 27 -1.33 -15.46 14.65
N PRO A 28 -0.62 -15.50 15.80
CA PRO A 28 -1.11 -14.92 17.04
C PRO A 28 -0.89 -13.41 17.12
N LEU A 29 -0.13 -12.79 16.21
CA LEU A 29 0.22 -11.37 16.28
C LEU A 29 -0.98 -10.46 15.99
N PRO A 30 -0.97 -9.21 16.50
CA PRO A 30 -2.12 -8.31 16.41
C PRO A 30 -2.53 -7.95 14.99
N ILE A 31 -3.83 -7.75 14.82
CA ILE A 31 -4.45 -7.21 13.60
C ILE A 31 -4.87 -5.77 13.85
N ILE A 32 -4.57 -4.87 12.90
CA ILE A 32 -5.06 -3.48 12.92
C ILE A 32 -6.14 -3.32 11.85
N VAL A 33 -7.38 -3.08 12.25
CA VAL A 33 -8.51 -2.81 11.36
C VAL A 33 -8.65 -1.30 11.16
N SER A 34 -8.24 -0.80 9.98
CA SER A 34 -8.34 0.61 9.63
C SER A 34 -9.71 0.95 9.05
N LEU A 35 -10.54 1.66 9.81
CA LEU A 35 -11.87 2.09 9.41
C LEU A 35 -11.83 3.42 8.64
N GLU A 36 -12.47 3.44 7.48
CA GLU A 36 -12.85 4.66 6.76
C GLU A 36 -14.36 4.85 6.90
N VAL A 37 -14.75 5.74 7.82
CA VAL A 37 -16.13 5.86 8.29
C VAL A 37 -16.86 6.93 7.49
N HIS A 38 -17.92 6.51 6.80
CA HIS A 38 -18.90 7.38 6.13
C HIS A 38 -20.32 7.19 6.72
N ALA A 39 -20.41 6.43 7.81
CA ALA A 39 -21.62 6.12 8.54
C ALA A 39 -22.10 7.33 9.37
N ASP A 40 -23.42 7.49 9.47
CA ASP A 40 -24.03 8.45 10.39
C ASP A 40 -23.91 8.01 11.87
N VAL A 41 -24.36 8.85 12.80
CA VAL A 41 -24.22 8.59 14.24
C VAL A 41 -24.88 7.26 14.68
N PRO A 42 -26.15 6.95 14.32
CA PRO A 42 -26.74 5.66 14.64
C PRO A 42 -25.99 4.47 14.04
N GLN A 43 -25.55 4.57 12.79
CA GLN A 43 -24.79 3.51 12.13
C GLN A 43 -23.42 3.29 12.77
N GLN A 44 -22.75 4.36 13.23
CA GLN A 44 -21.49 4.23 13.96
C GLN A 44 -21.66 3.50 15.30
N ARG A 45 -22.78 3.69 16.00
CA ARG A 45 -23.11 2.90 17.20
C ARG A 45 -23.30 1.44 16.85
N CYS A 46 -24.09 1.16 15.81
CA CYS A 46 -24.27 -0.20 15.31
C CYS A 46 -22.93 -0.86 14.90
N MET A 47 -21.99 -0.10 14.32
CA MET A 47 -20.63 -0.60 14.05
C MET A 47 -19.90 -1.01 15.35
N VAL A 48 -20.00 -0.21 16.41
CA VAL A 48 -19.41 -0.55 17.71
C VAL A 48 -20.05 -1.82 18.27
N ASP A 49 -21.38 -1.88 18.30
CA ASP A 49 -22.12 -3.06 18.78
C ASP A 49 -21.71 -4.33 18.02
N ILE A 50 -21.61 -4.25 16.68
CA ILE A 50 -21.14 -5.36 15.84
C ILE A 50 -19.71 -5.77 16.20
N MET A 51 -18.78 -4.83 16.38
CA MET A 51 -17.40 -5.16 16.71
C MET A 51 -17.29 -5.78 18.10
N GLU A 52 -18.02 -5.28 19.10
CA GLU A 52 -18.05 -5.83 20.46
C GLU A 52 -18.66 -7.25 20.46
N GLU A 53 -19.76 -7.47 19.75
CA GLU A 53 -20.41 -8.78 19.64
C GLU A 53 -19.56 -9.81 18.90
N GLU A 54 -18.99 -9.46 17.73
CA GLU A 54 -18.32 -10.42 16.85
C GLU A 54 -16.85 -10.67 17.23
N TRP A 55 -16.19 -9.70 17.86
CA TRP A 55 -14.78 -9.85 18.25
C TRP A 55 -14.61 -10.15 19.74
N GLY A 56 -15.54 -9.74 20.61
CA GLY A 56 -15.48 -10.01 22.05
C GLY A 56 -14.10 -9.69 22.64
N ASP A 57 -13.48 -10.66 23.31
CA ASP A 57 -12.16 -10.53 23.94
C ASP A 57 -11.02 -10.27 22.94
N LEU A 58 -11.21 -10.53 21.65
CA LEU A 58 -10.22 -10.18 20.63
C LEU A 58 -10.13 -8.66 20.45
N LEU A 59 -11.23 -7.91 20.63
CA LEU A 59 -11.23 -6.46 20.46
C LEU A 59 -10.54 -5.76 21.64
N LEU A 60 -9.52 -4.97 21.33
CA LEU A 60 -8.89 -4.11 22.32
C LEU A 60 -9.72 -2.81 22.49
N THR A 61 -10.47 -2.73 23.59
CA THR A 61 -11.31 -1.58 23.94
C THR A 61 -10.66 -0.61 24.91
N GLU A 62 -9.69 -1.07 25.70
CA GLU A 62 -9.01 -0.29 26.74
C GLU A 62 -7.48 -0.43 26.67
N PRO A 63 -6.71 0.53 27.20
CA PRO A 63 -5.26 0.38 27.35
C PRO A 63 -4.91 -0.82 28.22
N LEU A 64 -3.87 -1.56 27.83
CA LEU A 64 -3.29 -2.61 28.65
C LEU A 64 -2.68 -2.00 29.92
N GLU A 65 -2.68 -2.78 31.01
CA GLU A 65 -2.12 -2.36 32.29
C GLU A 65 -0.67 -1.88 32.14
N GLY A 66 -0.37 -0.70 32.71
CA GLY A 66 0.95 -0.07 32.60
C GLY A 66 1.27 0.57 31.24
N TYR A 67 0.38 0.48 30.24
CA TYR A 67 0.57 1.06 28.90
C TYR A 67 -0.36 2.24 28.63
N ASP A 68 -0.01 3.43 29.13
CA ASP A 68 -0.71 4.67 28.78
C ASP A 68 -0.44 5.04 27.30
N PRO A 69 -1.47 5.10 26.42
CA PRO A 69 -1.31 5.42 24.99
C PRO A 69 -0.78 6.83 24.71
N GLN A 70 -0.73 7.72 25.71
CA GLN A 70 -0.10 9.03 25.61
C GLN A 70 1.43 8.95 25.65
N PHE A 71 1.99 7.90 26.26
CA PHE A 71 3.43 7.81 26.56
C PHE A 71 4.11 6.58 25.97
N ARG A 72 3.38 5.48 25.71
CA ARG A 72 3.95 4.25 25.14
C ARG A 72 2.91 3.39 24.40
N VAL A 73 3.40 2.51 23.53
CA VAL A 73 2.62 1.44 22.89
C VAL A 73 3.13 0.08 23.36
N PRO A 74 2.26 -0.95 23.44
CA PRO A 74 2.69 -2.29 23.82
C PRO A 74 3.59 -2.97 22.79
N THR A 75 4.28 -4.02 23.22
CA THR A 75 5.04 -4.86 22.30
C THR A 75 4.10 -5.78 21.51
N LEU A 76 4.61 -6.42 20.45
CA LEU A 76 3.82 -7.41 19.70
C LEU A 76 3.43 -8.61 20.57
N ALA A 77 4.28 -9.00 21.53
CA ALA A 77 3.99 -10.08 22.46
C ALA A 77 2.82 -9.74 23.40
N ASP A 78 2.75 -8.49 23.87
CA ASP A 78 1.66 -8.02 24.73
C ASP A 78 0.30 -7.93 24.00
N LEU A 79 0.33 -7.85 22.67
CA LEU A 79 -0.85 -7.68 21.82
C LEU A 79 -1.26 -8.97 21.08
N GLN A 80 -0.76 -10.13 21.52
CA GLN A 80 -1.18 -11.39 20.91
C GLN A 80 -2.69 -11.58 21.02
N HIS A 81 -3.30 -12.07 19.93
CA HIS A 81 -4.73 -12.28 19.78
C HIS A 81 -5.58 -11.03 20.02
N ARG A 82 -5.04 -9.84 19.68
CA ARG A 82 -5.77 -8.57 19.76
C ARG A 82 -6.05 -7.97 18.38
N ILE A 83 -7.26 -7.44 18.24
CA ILE A 83 -7.73 -6.62 17.12
C ILE A 83 -7.76 -5.17 17.62
N LEU A 84 -6.96 -4.31 16.97
CA LEU A 84 -6.90 -2.89 17.25
C LEU A 84 -7.69 -2.13 16.18
N VAL A 85 -8.52 -1.18 16.60
CA VAL A 85 -9.26 -0.31 15.67
C VAL A 85 -8.44 0.93 15.36
N LYS A 86 -8.20 1.20 14.07
CA LYS A 86 -7.70 2.50 13.61
C LYS A 86 -8.85 3.31 13.02
N VAL A 87 -9.23 4.40 13.68
CA VAL A 87 -10.22 5.37 13.19
C VAL A 87 -9.71 6.81 13.37
N LYS A 88 -10.27 7.77 12.63
CA LYS A 88 -9.97 9.19 12.86
C LYS A 88 -10.31 9.56 14.31
N LYS A 89 -9.47 10.38 14.93
CA LYS A 89 -9.70 10.83 16.30
C LYS A 89 -11.03 11.57 16.44
N HIS A 90 -11.81 11.21 17.46
CA HIS A 90 -12.91 12.04 17.93
C HIS A 90 -12.31 13.32 18.56
N TYR A 91 -12.51 14.45 17.90
CA TYR A 91 -12.36 15.74 18.57
C TYR A 91 -13.75 16.04 19.10
N GLY A 92 -13.99 15.73 20.38
CA GLY A 92 -15.24 16.09 21.06
C GLY A 92 -15.66 17.48 20.64
N SER A 93 -16.96 17.66 20.36
CA SER A 93 -17.52 18.90 19.84
C SER A 93 -16.82 20.05 20.55
N ARG A 94 -15.89 20.70 19.85
CA ARG A 94 -15.29 21.93 20.35
C ARG A 94 -16.49 22.78 20.70
N ASN A 95 -16.56 23.28 21.93
CA ASN A 95 -17.33 24.48 22.21
C ASN A 95 -17.08 25.40 21.03
N MET A 96 -18.06 25.54 20.14
CA MET A 96 -18.14 26.73 19.33
C MET A 96 -18.29 27.80 20.38
N ALA A 97 -17.17 28.43 20.77
CA ALA A 97 -17.24 29.84 21.09
C ALA A 97 -17.99 30.41 19.90
N VAL A 98 -19.26 30.73 20.12
CA VAL A 98 -20.11 31.42 19.16
C VAL A 98 -19.24 32.55 18.68
N ALA A 99 -18.79 32.47 17.42
CA ALA A 99 -18.06 33.56 16.82
C ALA A 99 -19.01 34.74 16.90
N THR A 100 -18.75 35.64 17.84
CA THR A 100 -19.61 36.80 18.00
C THR A 100 -19.53 37.58 16.70
N THR A 101 -20.59 38.30 16.36
CA THR A 101 -20.65 39.15 15.17
C THR A 101 -19.38 39.99 15.01
N ALA A 102 -18.73 40.38 16.11
CA ALA A 102 -17.43 41.05 16.15
C ALA A 102 -16.27 40.29 15.47
N ASP A 103 -16.20 38.96 15.57
CA ASP A 103 -15.14 38.14 14.97
C ASP A 103 -15.32 37.99 13.46
N ILE A 104 -16.57 37.91 13.00
CA ILE A 104 -16.93 37.93 11.57
C ILE A 104 -16.61 39.31 10.96
N PHE A 105 -16.94 40.39 11.66
CA PHE A 105 -16.59 41.75 11.24
C PHE A 105 -15.07 41.98 11.20
N ARG A 106 -14.30 41.40 12.12
CA ARG A 106 -12.84 41.49 12.11
C ARG A 106 -12.21 40.74 10.93
N HIS A 107 -12.80 39.62 10.52
CA HIS A 107 -12.35 38.84 9.37
C HIS A 107 -12.72 39.47 8.03
N LEU A 108 -13.89 40.11 7.93
CA LEU A 108 -14.31 40.85 6.74
C LEU A 108 -13.49 42.14 6.54
N ARG A 109 -13.08 42.82 7.62
CA ARG A 109 -12.22 44.02 7.57
C ARG A 109 -10.82 43.71 7.00
N HIS A 110 -10.32 42.51 7.23
CA HIS A 110 -8.99 42.10 6.76
C HIS A 110 -8.99 41.68 5.28
N LYS A 111 -10.13 41.24 4.74
CA LYS A 111 -10.29 40.90 3.31
C LYS A 111 -10.72 42.07 2.42
N SER A 112 -11.22 43.16 2.97
CA SER A 112 -11.53 44.40 2.23
C SER A 112 -10.37 45.42 2.20
N GLY A 113 -9.25 45.12 2.86
CA GLY A 113 -8.09 46.02 2.98
C GLY A 113 -7.18 46.10 1.74
N GLU A 114 -7.27 45.13 0.82
CA GLU A 114 -6.40 45.09 -0.37
C GLU A 114 -7.09 45.55 -1.67
N ALA A 115 -8.40 45.84 -1.64
CA ALA A 115 -9.15 46.28 -2.82
C ALA A 115 -9.52 47.79 -2.84
N LEU A 116 -9.22 48.55 -1.78
CA LEU A 116 -9.62 49.97 -1.65
C LEU A 116 -8.47 50.98 -1.85
N ASN A 117 -7.29 50.54 -2.30
CA ASN A 117 -6.13 51.41 -2.59
C ASN A 117 -5.93 51.68 -4.10
N ARG A 118 -6.92 51.40 -4.95
CA ARG A 118 -6.84 51.63 -6.41
C ARG A 118 -7.94 52.52 -7.00
N LEU A 119 -8.63 53.32 -6.19
CA LEU A 119 -9.64 54.25 -6.67
C LEU A 119 -9.25 55.69 -6.37
N THR A 120 -9.37 56.56 -7.38
CA THR A 120 -9.11 58.00 -7.31
C THR A 120 -10.17 58.71 -6.46
N PRO A 121 -9.90 59.95 -5.98
CA PRO A 121 -10.67 60.59 -4.91
C PRO A 121 -12.15 60.90 -5.20
N GLU A 122 -12.62 60.75 -6.43
CA GLU A 122 -13.93 61.26 -6.87
C GLU A 122 -15.10 60.28 -6.71
N THR A 123 -14.88 59.00 -6.39
CA THR A 123 -15.98 58.02 -6.22
C THR A 123 -16.36 57.76 -4.76
N ARG A 124 -15.82 58.53 -3.79
CA ARG A 124 -16.14 58.36 -2.35
C ARG A 124 -17.42 59.06 -1.88
N ARG A 125 -18.24 59.61 -2.79
CA ARG A 125 -19.46 60.36 -2.44
C ARG A 125 -20.71 59.92 -3.22
N SER A 126 -21.14 58.68 -3.00
CA SER A 126 -22.56 58.28 -2.92
C SER A 126 -22.61 56.80 -2.52
N GLY A 127 -22.99 56.47 -1.29
CA GLY A 127 -24.39 56.11 -0.94
C GLY A 127 -24.58 54.62 -1.23
N LEU A 128 -24.25 53.70 -0.32
CA LEU A 128 -25.09 53.29 0.82
C LEU A 128 -26.58 53.55 0.61
N ASP A 129 -27.25 52.65 -0.10
CA ASP A 129 -28.68 52.38 0.11
C ASP A 129 -29.05 50.96 -0.37
N LEU A 130 -29.59 50.19 0.58
CA LEU A 130 -30.73 49.25 0.50
C LEU A 130 -30.84 48.24 -0.66
N TYR A 131 -31.09 46.96 -0.34
CA TYR A 131 -32.45 46.38 -0.40
C TYR A 131 -32.49 44.90 0.07
N VAL A 132 -33.41 44.62 1.00
CA VAL A 132 -34.05 43.32 1.21
C VAL A 132 -35.22 43.24 0.22
N GLY A 133 -35.34 42.16 -0.55
CA GLY A 133 -36.46 42.02 -1.47
C GLY A 133 -36.57 40.62 -2.08
N ARG A 134 -37.76 40.05 -1.97
CA ARG A 134 -38.13 38.65 -2.16
C ARG A 134 -38.80 38.44 -3.53
N ASP A 135 -38.72 37.20 -4.01
CA ASP A 135 -39.66 36.48 -4.90
C ASP A 135 -39.81 36.83 -6.41
N ARG A 136 -39.67 35.73 -7.18
CA ARG A 136 -40.53 35.23 -8.29
C ARG A 136 -40.55 35.91 -9.67
N ASP A 137 -40.01 35.13 -10.60
CA ASP A 137 -40.69 34.53 -11.77
C ASP A 137 -40.53 35.19 -13.16
N SER A 138 -40.47 34.29 -14.16
CA SER A 138 -40.76 34.46 -15.59
C SER A 138 -39.73 35.10 -16.54
N GLY A 139 -38.94 34.22 -17.17
CA GLY A 139 -38.86 34.03 -18.64
C GLY A 139 -38.32 35.16 -19.53
N ARG A 140 -37.22 34.88 -20.26
CA ARG A 140 -37.21 34.81 -21.74
C ARG A 140 -35.82 34.48 -22.33
N HIS A 141 -35.92 33.57 -23.29
CA HIS A 141 -35.03 33.11 -24.36
C HIS A 141 -34.24 34.22 -25.11
N LEU A 142 -33.04 33.89 -25.62
CA LEU A 142 -32.42 34.25 -26.94
C LEU A 142 -30.90 33.87 -26.92
N SER A 143 -30.51 32.73 -27.51
CA SER A 143 -29.81 32.56 -28.82
C SER A 143 -28.41 33.20 -28.92
N ARG A 144 -27.32 32.39 -28.99
CA ARG A 144 -26.55 31.96 -30.21
C ARG A 144 -25.67 33.10 -30.76
N GLU A 145 -24.33 33.05 -30.72
CA GLU A 145 -23.40 32.46 -31.71
C GLU A 145 -21.94 32.71 -31.21
N SER A 146 -21.02 31.72 -31.19
CA SER A 146 -20.02 31.36 -32.22
C SER A 146 -19.04 32.48 -32.64
N LEU A 147 -17.74 32.36 -32.29
CA LEU A 147 -16.58 32.14 -33.21
C LEU A 147 -15.21 32.46 -32.57
N VAL A 148 -14.39 31.42 -32.47
CA VAL A 148 -12.98 31.25 -32.91
C VAL A 148 -11.94 32.38 -32.75
N SER A 149 -10.97 32.11 -31.84
CA SER A 149 -9.49 32.15 -31.92
C SER A 149 -8.74 33.35 -32.52
N ILE A 150 -7.74 33.88 -31.78
CA ILE A 150 -6.34 34.15 -32.22
C ILE A 150 -5.41 34.25 -30.99
N GLY A 151 -4.43 33.35 -30.95
CA GLY A 151 -2.98 33.63 -30.79
C GLY A 151 -2.41 34.34 -29.54
N SER A 152 -1.78 33.52 -28.70
CA SER A 152 -0.37 33.63 -28.29
C SER A 152 0.03 34.28 -26.95
N THR A 153 0.95 33.55 -26.29
CA THR A 153 1.87 33.90 -25.20
C THR A 153 1.28 34.03 -23.78
N GLY A 154 1.67 33.09 -22.91
CA GLY A 154 1.42 33.19 -21.48
C GLY A 154 1.77 31.91 -20.74
N SER A 155 2.91 31.94 -20.06
CA SER A 155 3.44 30.92 -19.15
C SER A 155 2.33 30.35 -18.23
N ALA A 156 2.02 29.06 -18.38
CA ALA A 156 1.02 28.38 -17.55
C ALA A 156 1.74 27.46 -16.57
N ALA A 157 1.84 27.93 -15.33
CA ALA A 157 2.08 27.10 -14.15
C ALA A 157 1.05 25.97 -14.15
N THR A 158 1.53 24.73 -14.21
CA THR A 158 0.68 23.54 -14.18
C THR A 158 0.11 23.42 -12.77
N GLN A 159 -1.14 23.83 -12.60
CA GLN A 159 -1.90 23.63 -11.38
C GLN A 159 -2.12 22.13 -11.20
N ASN A 160 -1.44 21.60 -10.18
CA ASN A 160 -1.56 20.22 -9.74
C ASN A 160 -2.95 20.02 -9.13
N TRP A 161 -3.79 19.17 -9.72
CA TRP A 161 -5.06 18.75 -9.14
C TRP A 161 -4.79 17.77 -8.00
N ASP A 162 -4.59 18.31 -6.80
CA ASP A 162 -4.47 17.54 -5.57
C ASP A 162 -5.87 17.11 -5.11
N ALA A 163 -6.14 15.81 -5.25
CA ALA A 163 -7.31 15.11 -4.71
C ALA A 163 -7.24 14.98 -3.17
N GLU A 164 -7.08 16.10 -2.45
CA GLU A 164 -7.42 16.22 -1.02
C GLU A 164 -8.86 16.69 -0.78
N SER A 165 -9.66 16.83 -1.84
CA SER A 165 -11.12 16.83 -1.74
C SER A 165 -11.69 15.77 -2.67
N CYS A 166 -12.41 14.78 -2.12
CA CYS A 166 -13.54 14.26 -2.86
C CYS A 166 -14.46 15.46 -3.11
N ILE A 167 -14.57 15.89 -4.37
CA ILE A 167 -15.54 16.88 -4.79
C ILE A 167 -16.91 16.29 -4.48
N SER A 168 -17.58 16.85 -3.49
CA SER A 168 -19.04 16.74 -3.37
C SER A 168 -19.61 17.44 -4.60
N THR A 169 -19.93 16.70 -5.65
CA THR A 169 -20.86 17.19 -6.67
C THR A 169 -22.23 17.24 -6.02
N GLU A 170 -22.72 18.45 -5.79
CA GLU A 170 -24.09 18.72 -5.35
C GLU A 170 -25.06 18.08 -6.35
N SER A 171 -25.63 16.94 -5.97
CA SER A 171 -26.92 16.52 -6.49
C SER A 171 -27.96 17.07 -5.52
N ALA A 172 -28.97 17.74 -6.09
CA ALA A 172 -30.11 18.25 -5.35
C ALA A 172 -30.85 17.08 -4.68
N GLY A 173 -30.54 16.86 -3.41
CA GLY A 173 -31.14 15.89 -2.51
C GLY A 173 -30.67 16.20 -1.09
N GLU A 174 -31.61 16.60 -0.24
CA GLU A 174 -31.51 17.09 1.15
C GLU A 174 -30.19 16.78 1.89
N SER A 175 -29.46 17.84 2.28
CA SER A 175 -28.11 17.77 2.82
C SER A 175 -28.06 17.42 4.33
N ALA A 176 -27.59 16.21 4.63
CA ALA A 176 -27.02 15.85 5.92
C ALA A 176 -25.82 16.77 6.26
N THR A 177 -25.85 17.46 7.40
CA THR A 177 -24.78 18.38 7.82
C THR A 177 -23.47 17.65 8.13
N SER A 178 -22.33 18.33 7.96
CA SER A 178 -20.96 17.85 8.27
C SER A 178 -20.82 17.19 9.66
N GLU A 179 -21.64 17.59 10.63
CA GLU A 179 -21.63 17.03 11.99
C GLU A 179 -22.16 15.60 12.06
N GLN A 180 -23.05 15.19 11.15
CA GLN A 180 -23.63 13.85 11.14
C GLN A 180 -22.62 12.75 10.74
N ARG A 181 -21.48 13.12 10.14
CA ARG A 181 -20.40 12.20 9.72
C ARG A 181 -19.14 12.32 10.59
N ALA A 182 -19.16 13.12 11.65
CA ALA A 182 -18.06 13.15 12.60
C ALA A 182 -17.94 11.79 13.30
N ILE A 183 -16.72 11.37 13.63
CA ILE A 183 -16.50 10.16 14.43
C ILE A 183 -17.14 10.39 15.80
N THR A 184 -18.00 9.47 16.22
CA THR A 184 -18.66 9.47 17.54
C THR A 184 -17.66 9.15 18.65
N GLU A 185 -17.99 9.54 19.88
CA GLU A 185 -17.14 9.22 21.04
C GLU A 185 -16.97 7.71 21.21
N CYS A 186 -18.06 6.93 21.12
CA CYS A 186 -18.00 5.48 21.29
C CYS A 186 -17.07 4.81 20.26
N LEU A 187 -17.18 5.17 18.97
CA LEU A 187 -16.29 4.64 17.94
C LEU A 187 -14.85 5.15 18.11
N GLY A 188 -14.68 6.42 18.49
CA GLY A 188 -13.37 7.02 18.72
C GLY A 188 -12.59 6.39 19.87
N ARG A 189 -13.29 5.92 20.92
CA ARG A 189 -12.69 5.26 22.09
C ARG A 189 -12.01 3.93 21.75
N LEU A 190 -12.46 3.22 20.72
CA LEU A 190 -11.85 1.96 20.29
C LEU A 190 -10.43 2.15 19.68
N ALA A 191 -10.06 3.38 19.30
CA ALA A 191 -8.73 3.67 18.75
C ALA A 191 -7.68 3.91 19.84
N VAL A 192 -7.45 2.90 20.68
CA VAL A 192 -6.57 2.95 21.86
C VAL A 192 -5.13 3.33 21.50
N TYR A 193 -4.45 2.49 20.70
CA TYR A 193 -3.05 2.68 20.32
C TYR A 193 -2.85 3.09 18.84
N THR A 194 -3.95 3.25 18.10
CA THR A 194 -3.91 3.34 16.63
C THR A 194 -4.80 4.47 16.09
N HIS A 195 -4.83 5.63 16.74
CA HIS A 195 -5.70 6.72 16.29
C HIS A 195 -5.17 7.40 15.02
N GLY A 196 -6.05 7.59 14.05
CA GLY A 196 -5.76 8.32 12.82
C GLY A 196 -5.71 9.82 13.06
N GLU A 197 -4.57 10.45 12.75
CA GLU A 197 -4.36 11.89 12.85
C GLU A 197 -4.18 12.49 11.45
N ARG A 198 -4.76 13.68 11.22
CA ARG A 198 -4.58 14.39 9.95
C ARG A 198 -3.23 15.09 9.97
N PHE A 199 -2.37 14.79 9.00
CA PHE A 199 -1.07 15.45 8.89
C PHE A 199 -1.22 16.89 8.37
N LYS A 200 -0.87 17.87 9.21
CA LYS A 200 -0.89 19.32 8.89
C LYS A 200 0.51 19.94 8.77
N GLY A 201 1.55 19.15 9.04
CA GLY A 201 2.94 19.60 9.07
C GLY A 201 3.65 19.13 10.34
N TRP A 202 4.98 19.29 10.36
CA TRP A 202 5.84 18.74 11.42
C TRP A 202 5.74 19.46 12.77
N GLN A 203 5.18 20.68 12.79
CA GLN A 203 5.03 21.51 14.00
C GLN A 203 3.76 21.21 14.81
N GLN A 204 2.93 20.24 14.38
CA GLN A 204 1.67 19.95 15.04
C GLN A 204 1.87 19.24 16.39
N ALA A 205 1.16 19.69 17.43
CA ALA A 205 1.35 19.23 18.81
C ALA A 205 1.18 17.71 19.01
N ASN A 206 0.29 17.07 18.24
CA ASN A 206 0.00 15.64 18.40
C ASN A 206 1.06 14.71 17.80
N ILE A 207 2.08 15.24 17.10
CA ILE A 207 3.10 14.43 16.41
C ILE A 207 4.01 13.62 17.35
N LYS A 208 3.97 13.91 18.66
CA LYS A 208 4.78 13.20 19.67
C LYS A 208 4.01 12.12 20.41
N LYS A 209 2.71 11.93 20.13
CA LYS A 209 1.86 10.96 20.84
C LYS A 209 2.07 9.55 20.27
N PRO A 210 2.60 8.57 20.99
CA PRO A 210 2.96 7.26 20.41
C PRO A 210 1.85 6.55 19.64
N SER A 211 0.60 6.73 20.05
CA SER A 211 -0.58 6.12 19.44
C SER A 211 -1.05 6.74 18.12
N HIS A 212 -0.45 7.85 17.66
CA HIS A 212 -0.90 8.52 16.44
C HIS A 212 -0.41 7.79 15.18
N ILE A 213 -1.25 7.78 14.15
CA ILE A 213 -0.92 7.22 12.84
C ILE A 213 -1.27 8.25 11.76
N PHE A 214 -0.26 8.70 11.00
CA PHE A 214 -0.50 9.43 9.77
C PHE A 214 -0.83 8.49 8.63
N SER A 215 -1.83 8.81 7.83
CA SER A 215 -2.10 8.13 6.55
C SER A 215 -1.81 9.10 5.41
N ILE A 216 -0.82 8.80 4.58
CA ILE A 216 -0.31 9.68 3.52
C ILE A 216 -0.33 8.93 2.18
N SER A 217 -0.85 9.60 1.14
CA SER A 217 -0.87 9.07 -0.23
C SER A 217 0.55 8.81 -0.74
N GLU A 218 0.73 7.73 -1.51
CA GLU A 218 2.01 7.32 -2.12
C GLU A 218 2.76 8.47 -2.83
N LYS A 219 2.05 9.42 -3.46
CA LYS A 219 2.66 10.53 -4.20
C LYS A 219 3.25 11.60 -3.29
N ARG A 220 2.72 11.73 -2.07
CA ARG A 220 3.07 12.81 -1.13
C ARG A 220 4.26 12.43 -0.25
N ILE A 221 4.49 11.13 0.02
CA ILE A 221 5.61 10.68 0.85
C ILE A 221 6.98 11.03 0.23
N PRO A 222 7.24 10.81 -1.07
CA PRO A 222 8.49 11.23 -1.70
C PRO A 222 8.74 12.74 -1.60
N ALA A 223 7.70 13.55 -1.79
CA ALA A 223 7.82 15.01 -1.66
C ALA A 223 8.16 15.44 -0.23
N LEU A 224 7.47 14.88 0.77
CA LEU A 224 7.78 15.13 2.18
C LEU A 224 9.21 14.72 2.54
N TYR A 225 9.66 13.57 2.03
CA TYR A 225 11.02 13.08 2.27
C TYR A 225 12.08 13.92 1.56
N ALA A 226 11.79 14.43 0.36
CA ALA A 226 12.70 15.33 -0.37
C ALA A 226 12.84 16.68 0.32
N SER A 227 11.77 17.19 0.95
CA SER A 227 11.81 18.43 1.72
C SER A 227 12.51 18.28 3.08
N ASP A 228 12.12 17.27 3.87
CA ASP A 228 12.57 17.11 5.25
C ASP A 228 12.97 15.64 5.56
N PRO A 229 14.05 15.11 4.97
CA PRO A 229 14.40 13.69 5.07
C PRO A 229 14.65 13.24 6.52
N GLU A 230 15.37 14.06 7.30
CA GLU A 230 15.67 13.76 8.70
C GLU A 230 14.40 13.73 9.56
N VAL A 231 13.49 14.67 9.34
CA VAL A 231 12.25 14.78 10.13
C VAL A 231 11.33 13.60 9.84
N VAL A 232 11.15 13.25 8.56
CA VAL A 232 10.35 12.08 8.16
C VAL A 232 10.95 10.79 8.73
N PHE A 233 12.27 10.63 8.62
CA PHE A 233 12.94 9.43 9.07
C PHE A 233 12.89 9.29 10.60
N ALA A 234 13.18 10.36 11.33
CA ALA A 234 13.08 10.40 12.79
C ALA A 234 11.66 10.13 13.30
N HIS A 235 10.64 10.66 12.63
CA HIS A 235 9.25 10.32 12.91
C HIS A 235 9.01 8.81 12.75
N ASN A 236 9.34 8.26 11.58
CA ASN A 236 9.08 6.86 11.24
C ASN A 236 9.93 5.86 12.06
N LYS A 237 10.98 6.32 12.74
CA LYS A 237 11.67 5.52 13.76
C LYS A 237 10.77 5.19 14.95
N SER A 238 9.94 6.15 15.38
CA SER A 238 9.26 6.14 16.66
C SER A 238 7.73 6.04 16.57
N PHE A 239 7.15 6.41 15.42
CA PHE A 239 5.71 6.52 15.24
C PHE A 239 5.27 5.88 13.92
N PHE A 240 4.01 5.42 13.87
CA PHE A 240 3.47 4.77 12.68
C PHE A 240 3.10 5.76 11.59
N MET A 241 3.47 5.41 10.36
CA MET A 241 2.97 6.04 9.16
C MET A 241 2.40 4.97 8.23
N ARG A 242 1.25 5.27 7.63
CA ARG A 242 0.59 4.48 6.61
C ARG A 242 0.73 5.12 5.23
N ALA A 243 1.35 4.40 4.31
CA ALA A 243 1.30 4.70 2.88
C ALA A 243 0.10 3.98 2.26
N TYR A 244 -0.51 4.57 1.23
CA TYR A 244 -1.56 3.89 0.47
C TYR A 244 -1.54 4.28 -1.01
N PRO A 245 -2.04 3.39 -1.90
CA PRO A 245 -2.06 3.62 -3.34
C PRO A 245 -2.90 4.86 -3.68
N ASN A 246 -2.46 5.64 -4.66
CA ASN A 246 -3.18 6.84 -5.07
C ASN A 246 -4.47 6.48 -5.80
N VAL A 247 -5.51 7.30 -5.66
CA VAL A 247 -6.80 7.13 -6.33
C VAL A 247 -6.72 7.06 -7.86
N VAL A 248 -5.65 7.60 -8.47
CA VAL A 248 -5.43 7.47 -9.92
C VAL A 248 -5.15 6.02 -10.37
N ARG A 249 -4.82 5.11 -9.44
CA ARG A 249 -4.61 3.68 -9.70
C ARG A 249 -5.94 2.95 -9.78
N ILE A 250 -6.80 3.39 -10.70
CA ILE A 250 -8.13 2.85 -10.94
C ILE A 250 -8.12 1.36 -11.31
N ASP A 251 -7.00 0.86 -11.84
CA ASP A 251 -6.77 -0.53 -12.20
C ASP A 251 -6.31 -1.40 -11.01
N SER A 252 -6.31 -0.83 -9.80
CA SER A 252 -5.79 -1.43 -8.57
C SER A 252 -4.30 -1.82 -8.65
N SER A 253 -3.51 -1.20 -9.52
CA SER A 253 -2.05 -1.37 -9.50
C SER A 253 -1.45 -0.97 -8.15
N ASN A 254 -0.26 -1.49 -7.84
CA ASN A 254 0.47 -1.16 -6.62
C ASN A 254 1.69 -0.26 -6.89
N PRO A 255 2.08 0.61 -5.93
CA PRO A 255 3.40 1.22 -5.92
C PRO A 255 4.48 0.19 -5.57
N ASP A 256 5.76 0.58 -5.73
CA ASP A 256 6.86 -0.18 -5.13
C ASP A 256 6.86 0.02 -3.61
N PRO A 257 6.61 -1.02 -2.79
CA PRO A 257 6.56 -0.86 -1.35
C PRO A 257 7.94 -0.57 -0.74
N ALA A 258 9.03 -0.99 -1.40
CA ALA A 258 10.39 -0.79 -0.91
C ALA A 258 10.76 0.70 -0.83
N ASP A 259 10.22 1.54 -1.71
CA ASP A 259 10.45 2.98 -1.69
C ASP A 259 9.96 3.67 -0.41
N PHE A 260 8.94 3.10 0.25
CA PHE A 260 8.43 3.60 1.52
C PHE A 260 9.13 2.97 2.72
N TRP A 261 9.42 1.66 2.67
CA TRP A 261 10.17 0.98 3.74
C TRP A 261 11.58 1.55 3.91
N ARG A 262 12.25 1.92 2.80
CA ARG A 262 13.53 2.65 2.83
C ARG A 262 13.41 4.02 3.50
N LYS A 263 12.21 4.61 3.59
CA LYS A 263 11.94 5.86 4.32
C LYS A 263 11.41 5.62 5.75
N GLY A 264 11.44 4.36 6.21
CA GLY A 264 11.01 3.92 7.53
C GLY A 264 9.50 3.74 7.70
N VAL A 265 8.70 3.99 6.66
CA VAL A 265 7.24 3.80 6.71
C VAL A 265 6.93 2.33 6.95
N GLN A 266 6.06 2.01 7.90
CA GLN A 266 5.81 0.63 8.32
C GLN A 266 4.55 0.07 7.66
N MET A 267 3.45 0.83 7.64
CA MET A 267 2.16 0.36 7.16
C MET A 267 1.99 0.71 5.68
N VAL A 268 2.61 -0.05 4.79
CA VAL A 268 2.46 0.16 3.34
C VAL A 268 1.27 -0.65 2.84
N ALA A 269 0.12 0.01 2.66
CA ALA A 269 -1.08 -0.64 2.17
C ALA A 269 -0.97 -0.97 0.68
N MET A 270 -1.41 -2.16 0.31
CA MET A 270 -1.34 -2.71 -1.05
C MET A 270 -2.71 -3.25 -1.46
N ASN A 271 -2.97 -3.29 -2.76
CA ASN A 271 -4.12 -3.96 -3.37
C ASN A 271 -3.81 -5.47 -3.52
N TRP A 272 -4.15 -6.26 -2.49
CA TRP A 272 -3.86 -7.70 -2.42
C TRP A 272 -4.49 -8.53 -3.55
N GLN A 273 -5.60 -8.06 -4.13
CA GLN A 273 -6.24 -8.68 -5.28
C GLN A 273 -5.40 -8.59 -6.57
N ARG A 274 -4.40 -7.70 -6.63
CA ARG A 274 -3.56 -7.48 -7.81
C ARG A 274 -2.16 -8.05 -7.57
N ASN A 275 -1.90 -9.22 -8.15
CA ASN A 275 -0.58 -9.83 -8.12
C ASN A 275 0.37 -9.21 -9.17
N ASP A 276 0.86 -8.01 -8.89
CA ASP A 276 1.82 -7.28 -9.72
C ASP A 276 3.22 -7.20 -9.06
N TYR A 277 4.12 -6.40 -9.64
CA TYR A 277 5.47 -6.23 -9.10
C TYR A 277 5.48 -5.80 -7.63
N GLY A 278 4.63 -4.85 -7.23
CA GLY A 278 4.56 -4.39 -5.84
C GLY A 278 4.15 -5.52 -4.89
N MET A 279 3.20 -6.36 -5.31
CA MET A 279 2.79 -7.53 -4.54
C MET A 279 3.88 -8.60 -4.43
N MET A 280 4.69 -8.80 -5.48
CA MET A 280 5.83 -9.73 -5.43
C MET A 280 6.90 -9.29 -4.42
N ILE A 281 7.19 -7.99 -4.35
CA ILE A 281 8.10 -7.42 -3.36
C ILE A 281 7.49 -7.53 -1.95
N ASN A 282 6.17 -7.30 -1.82
CA ASN A 282 5.45 -7.53 -0.57
C ASN A 282 5.55 -8.98 -0.08
N HIS A 283 5.32 -9.94 -0.97
CA HIS A 283 5.48 -11.36 -0.67
C HIS A 283 6.92 -11.67 -0.20
N ALA A 284 7.94 -11.12 -0.87
CA ALA A 284 9.33 -11.34 -0.48
C ALA A 284 9.68 -10.78 0.91
N MET A 285 9.12 -9.62 1.28
CA MET A 285 9.35 -9.00 2.58
C MET A 285 8.82 -9.86 3.72
N PHE A 286 7.59 -10.36 3.57
CA PHE A 286 6.84 -11.05 4.61
C PHE A 286 6.84 -12.58 4.51
N ALA A 287 7.47 -13.17 3.48
CA ALA A 287 7.68 -14.62 3.42
C ALA A 287 8.38 -15.11 4.69
N ASP A 288 7.94 -16.23 5.25
CA ASP A 288 8.44 -16.81 6.50
C ASP A 288 8.36 -15.88 7.73
N GLU A 289 7.50 -14.86 7.67
CA GLU A 289 7.25 -13.92 8.76
C GLU A 289 5.75 -13.86 9.05
N ASP A 290 5.39 -13.62 10.31
CA ASP A 290 4.00 -13.53 10.75
C ASP A 290 3.37 -12.14 10.46
N GLY A 291 3.67 -11.57 9.29
CA GLY A 291 3.18 -10.25 8.87
C GLY A 291 3.83 -9.05 9.56
N TRP A 292 4.75 -9.28 10.51
CA TRP A 292 5.50 -8.24 11.23
C TRP A 292 7.01 -8.48 11.10
N VAL A 293 7.72 -7.54 10.49
CA VAL A 293 9.18 -7.64 10.29
C VAL A 293 9.90 -6.54 11.07
N PRO A 294 10.88 -6.88 11.93
CA PRO A 294 11.70 -5.87 12.61
C PRO A 294 12.49 -5.04 11.60
N LYS A 295 12.32 -3.71 11.64
CA LYS A 295 13.15 -2.77 10.86
C LYS A 295 14.65 -3.03 11.07
N PRO A 296 15.54 -2.71 10.12
CA PRO A 296 16.99 -2.81 10.33
C PRO A 296 17.46 -1.97 11.54
N PRO A 297 18.59 -2.29 12.20
CA PRO A 297 19.02 -1.60 13.42
C PRO A 297 19.07 -0.06 13.32
N GLY A 298 19.58 0.50 12.22
CA GLY A 298 19.63 1.96 12.00
C GLY A 298 18.26 2.62 11.81
N PHE A 299 17.21 1.85 11.54
CA PHE A 299 15.85 2.33 11.30
C PHE A 299 14.97 2.27 12.58
N ARG A 300 15.53 1.83 13.71
CA ARG A 300 14.81 1.68 14.98
C ARG A 300 14.96 2.93 15.85
N SER A 301 13.96 3.21 16.68
CA SER A 301 13.95 4.34 17.63
C SER A 301 15.08 4.28 18.67
N THR A 302 15.63 3.09 18.93
CA THR A 302 16.78 2.87 19.83
C THR A 302 18.08 3.41 19.26
N ASN A 303 18.22 3.51 17.93
CA ASN A 303 19.39 4.08 17.29
C ASN A 303 19.21 5.59 17.07
N LYS A 304 19.98 6.40 17.80
CA LYS A 304 19.95 7.86 17.73
C LYS A 304 20.98 8.46 16.76
N ASP A 305 21.95 7.67 16.32
CA ASP A 305 23.11 8.15 15.56
C ASP A 305 22.82 8.35 14.06
N THR A 306 21.68 7.85 13.58
CA THR A 306 21.33 7.87 12.15
C THR A 306 20.20 8.87 11.90
N LEU A 307 20.48 9.89 11.09
CA LEU A 307 19.56 11.01 10.84
C LEU A 307 18.67 10.73 9.63
N THR A 308 19.19 10.06 8.62
CA THR A 308 18.48 9.67 7.39
C THR A 308 18.57 8.16 7.14
N HIS A 309 17.78 7.68 6.18
CA HIS A 309 17.91 6.29 5.72
C HIS A 309 19.30 5.97 5.18
N LEU A 310 19.97 6.91 4.52
CA LEU A 310 21.31 6.70 3.95
C LEU A 310 22.36 6.43 5.05
N ASP A 311 22.22 7.10 6.20
CA ASP A 311 23.08 6.89 7.37
C ASP A 311 22.78 5.55 8.07
N ALA A 312 21.52 5.13 8.04
CA ALA A 312 21.03 3.91 8.65
C ALA A 312 21.37 2.64 7.86
N CYS A 313 21.65 2.78 6.56
CA CYS A 313 21.98 1.69 5.66
C CYS A 313 23.40 1.15 5.93
N VAL A 314 23.52 -0.18 6.05
CA VAL A 314 24.81 -0.87 6.02
C VAL A 314 25.11 -1.23 4.57
N TRP A 315 25.96 -0.44 3.91
CA TRP A 315 26.24 -0.58 2.49
C TRP A 315 27.21 -1.72 2.21
N LYS A 316 26.76 -2.65 1.37
CA LYS A 316 27.57 -3.78 0.91
C LYS A 316 27.73 -3.72 -0.60
N THR A 317 28.86 -4.18 -1.10
CA THR A 317 29.00 -4.57 -2.51
C THR A 317 28.70 -6.06 -2.60
N MET A 318 27.72 -6.42 -3.42
CA MET A 318 27.31 -7.80 -3.65
C MET A 318 27.96 -8.32 -4.94
N LYS A 319 28.59 -9.48 -4.87
CA LYS A 319 28.94 -10.29 -6.05
C LYS A 319 27.93 -11.42 -6.14
N LEU A 320 27.33 -11.60 -7.31
CA LEU A 320 26.28 -12.57 -7.53
C LEU A 320 26.49 -13.28 -8.86
N ARG A 321 26.59 -14.60 -8.80
CA ARG A 321 26.52 -15.48 -9.97
C ARG A 321 25.43 -16.52 -9.73
N ILE A 322 24.60 -16.75 -10.74
CA ILE A 322 23.55 -17.76 -10.70
C ILE A 322 23.70 -18.65 -11.91
N THR A 323 23.83 -19.95 -11.70
CA THR A 323 23.78 -20.94 -12.77
C THR A 323 22.41 -21.60 -12.75
N LEU A 324 21.64 -21.45 -13.83
CA LEU A 324 20.34 -22.10 -14.03
C LEU A 324 20.55 -23.48 -14.67
N HIS A 325 20.18 -24.55 -13.97
CA HIS A 325 20.36 -25.92 -14.48
C HIS A 325 19.11 -26.42 -15.17
N ALA A 326 17.97 -26.36 -14.47
CA ALA A 326 16.70 -26.85 -14.98
C ALA A 326 15.52 -26.14 -14.33
N GLY A 327 14.33 -26.33 -14.90
CA GLY A 327 13.07 -25.95 -14.31
C GLY A 327 12.10 -27.12 -14.34
N HIS A 328 11.21 -27.19 -13.36
CA HIS A 328 10.11 -28.15 -13.33
C HIS A 328 8.80 -27.38 -13.24
N ASN A 329 7.85 -27.69 -14.13
CA ASN A 329 6.52 -27.09 -14.20
C ASN A 329 6.54 -25.55 -14.12
N VAL A 330 7.46 -24.92 -14.87
CA VAL A 330 7.67 -23.44 -14.81
C VAL A 330 6.57 -22.66 -15.53
N ALA A 331 5.76 -23.36 -16.31
CA ALA A 331 4.66 -22.83 -17.09
C ALA A 331 3.42 -23.71 -16.89
N PRO A 332 2.80 -23.67 -15.69
CA PRO A 332 1.65 -24.53 -15.42
C PRO A 332 0.56 -24.26 -16.47
N SER A 333 0.16 -25.30 -17.20
CA SER A 333 -0.96 -25.24 -18.15
C SER A 333 -2.19 -24.69 -17.43
N LYS A 334 -2.99 -23.86 -18.10
CA LYS A 334 -4.29 -23.40 -17.56
C LYS A 334 -5.20 -24.62 -17.36
N THR A 335 -5.18 -25.26 -16.19
CA THR A 335 -6.27 -26.15 -15.79
C THR A 335 -7.48 -25.26 -15.46
N LEU A 336 -8.59 -25.53 -16.14
CA LEU A 336 -9.88 -24.84 -16.01
C LEU A 336 -10.30 -24.63 -14.54
N PRO A 337 -11.02 -23.55 -14.21
CA PRO A 337 -11.86 -23.56 -13.02
C PRO A 337 -13.07 -24.48 -13.28
N SER A 338 -13.08 -25.68 -12.70
CA SER A 338 -14.31 -26.48 -12.58
C SER A 338 -14.84 -26.42 -11.14
N SER A 339 -15.65 -25.41 -10.87
CA SER A 339 -16.96 -25.64 -10.27
C SER A 339 -17.83 -24.43 -10.59
N SER A 340 -18.55 -24.55 -11.70
CA SER A 340 -19.79 -23.82 -11.92
C SER A 340 -20.72 -24.13 -10.75
N PHE A 341 -20.93 -23.15 -9.87
CA PHE A 341 -22.16 -23.11 -9.08
C PHE A 341 -23.32 -22.89 -10.06
N SER A 342 -23.90 -23.98 -10.54
CA SER A 342 -25.24 -23.96 -11.09
C SER A 342 -26.22 -23.89 -9.93
N SER A 343 -26.86 -22.75 -9.75
CA SER A 343 -28.03 -22.60 -8.88
C SER A 343 -29.13 -23.57 -9.34
N PRO A 344 -29.69 -24.43 -8.46
CA PRO A 344 -30.93 -25.10 -8.79
C PRO A 344 -32.09 -24.13 -8.58
N SER A 345 -32.83 -23.87 -9.65
CA SER A 345 -34.17 -23.31 -9.60
C SER A 345 -35.14 -24.27 -8.88
N SER A 346 -36.08 -23.66 -8.18
CA SER A 346 -37.17 -24.27 -7.41
C SER A 346 -38.04 -25.26 -8.20
N SER A 347 -38.31 -26.44 -7.63
CA SER A 347 -39.67 -27.00 -7.52
C SER A 347 -39.74 -28.16 -6.51
N SER A 348 -40.91 -28.20 -5.87
CA SER A 348 -41.40 -29.01 -4.74
C SER A 348 -41.31 -30.55 -4.86
N ALA A 349 -41.07 -31.24 -3.73
CA ALA A 349 -41.97 -32.24 -3.15
C ALA A 349 -41.46 -32.78 -1.80
N ILE A 350 -42.41 -33.21 -0.97
CA ILE A 350 -42.34 -33.61 0.44
C ILE A 350 -41.73 -35.01 0.63
N GLY A 351 -40.98 -35.23 1.72
CA GLY A 351 -40.59 -36.56 2.19
C GLY A 351 -39.73 -36.53 3.46
N SER A 352 -40.32 -36.93 4.59
CA SER A 352 -39.68 -37.11 5.90
C SER A 352 -38.60 -38.20 5.93
N ALA A 353 -37.49 -37.99 6.66
CA ALA A 353 -37.01 -38.86 7.77
C ALA A 353 -35.47 -38.81 8.03
N SER A 354 -35.16 -38.69 9.32
CA SER A 354 -34.02 -39.28 10.08
C SER A 354 -32.60 -38.70 9.99
N MET A 355 -31.98 -38.69 11.19
CA MET A 355 -30.63 -38.27 11.53
C MET A 355 -29.55 -39.13 10.85
N GLY A 356 -28.49 -38.48 10.37
CA GLY A 356 -27.26 -39.14 9.94
C GLY A 356 -26.14 -38.13 9.67
N THR A 357 -25.18 -38.09 10.60
CA THR A 357 -23.75 -37.73 10.48
C THR A 357 -23.30 -36.85 9.29
N MET A 358 -22.84 -35.63 9.60
CA MET A 358 -22.14 -34.72 8.68
C MET A 358 -20.73 -35.22 8.34
N PRO A 359 -20.28 -35.23 7.07
CA PRO A 359 -18.87 -35.39 6.74
C PRO A 359 -18.13 -34.05 6.77
N ALA A 360 -16.83 -34.15 7.04
CA ALA A 360 -15.89 -33.07 7.33
C ALA A 360 -15.73 -32.03 6.20
N ALA A 361 -15.50 -30.80 6.63
CA ALA A 361 -15.27 -29.62 5.80
C ALA A 361 -14.06 -29.77 4.86
N ALA A 362 -14.24 -29.31 3.62
CA ALA A 362 -13.17 -29.08 2.67
C ALA A 362 -12.21 -28.00 3.22
N THR A 363 -10.96 -28.40 3.44
CA THR A 363 -9.87 -27.57 3.95
C THR A 363 -9.51 -26.48 2.94
N SER A 364 -9.72 -25.21 3.31
CA SER A 364 -9.13 -24.07 2.62
C SER A 364 -7.61 -24.09 2.82
N ALA A 365 -6.84 -24.20 1.74
CA ALA A 365 -5.38 -24.17 1.80
C ALA A 365 -4.88 -22.81 2.33
N PRO A 366 -3.86 -22.79 3.20
CA PRO A 366 -3.29 -21.54 3.71
C PRO A 366 -2.46 -20.81 2.64
N LEU A 367 -2.48 -19.48 2.69
CA LEU A 367 -1.69 -18.59 1.81
C LEU A 367 -0.20 -18.52 2.18
N TYR A 368 0.22 -19.16 3.29
CA TYR A 368 1.61 -19.26 3.70
C TYR A 368 1.87 -20.64 4.32
N PRO A 369 2.60 -21.55 3.66
CA PRO A 369 3.07 -22.75 4.32
C PRO A 369 4.19 -22.38 5.30
N SER A 370 3.96 -22.58 6.59
CA SER A 370 5.01 -22.57 7.61
C SER A 370 5.92 -23.78 7.39
N SER A 371 7.24 -23.55 7.26
CA SER A 371 8.30 -24.58 7.23
C SER A 371 8.19 -25.62 6.10
N ILE A 372 8.89 -25.38 4.98
CA ILE A 372 9.15 -26.40 3.97
C ILE A 372 10.47 -27.10 4.29
N ALA A 373 10.41 -28.03 5.25
CA ALA A 373 11.42 -29.07 5.44
C ALA A 373 10.74 -30.43 5.25
N GLY A 374 10.32 -30.71 4.02
CA GLY A 374 9.85 -32.03 3.59
C GLY A 374 10.70 -32.53 2.43
N PRO A 375 10.94 -33.85 2.30
CA PRO A 375 11.59 -34.41 1.12
C PRO A 375 10.79 -34.07 -0.14
N PRO A 376 11.46 -33.90 -1.30
CA PRO A 376 10.78 -33.54 -2.53
C PRO A 376 9.74 -34.62 -2.90
N PRO A 377 8.58 -34.24 -3.47
CA PRO A 377 7.60 -35.20 -3.96
C PRO A 377 8.19 -36.03 -5.11
N ASP A 378 7.79 -37.29 -5.19
CA ASP A 378 8.20 -38.24 -6.24
C ASP A 378 7.99 -37.65 -7.65
N PRO A 379 8.86 -37.99 -8.63
CA PRO A 379 8.73 -37.49 -9.99
C PRO A 379 7.40 -37.95 -10.59
N ALA A 380 6.51 -36.98 -10.84
CA ALA A 380 5.27 -37.20 -11.57
C ALA A 380 5.55 -37.74 -12.98
N PRO A 381 4.65 -38.56 -13.56
CA PRO A 381 4.82 -39.11 -14.91
C PRO A 381 4.96 -37.98 -15.94
N ALA A 382 5.80 -38.22 -16.96
CA ALA A 382 6.14 -37.25 -18.00
C ALA A 382 4.88 -36.72 -18.71
N VAL A 383 4.50 -35.49 -18.39
CA VAL A 383 3.45 -34.73 -19.08
C VAL A 383 3.97 -34.37 -20.48
N GLU A 384 3.19 -34.65 -21.52
CA GLU A 384 3.51 -34.32 -22.92
C GLU A 384 4.02 -32.88 -23.07
N LEU A 385 5.08 -32.71 -23.86
CA LEU A 385 5.66 -31.40 -24.16
C LEU A 385 4.68 -30.55 -24.98
N ASP A 386 4.10 -29.52 -24.36
CA ASP A 386 3.43 -28.46 -25.11
C ASP A 386 4.47 -27.65 -25.90
N LYS A 387 4.57 -27.91 -27.21
CA LYS A 387 5.52 -27.28 -28.13
C LYS A 387 5.33 -25.76 -28.29
N THR A 388 4.35 -25.16 -27.61
CA THR A 388 4.01 -23.74 -27.74
C THR A 388 4.61 -22.82 -26.66
N VAL A 389 5.31 -23.39 -25.67
CA VAL A 389 5.87 -22.63 -24.55
C VAL A 389 7.39 -22.56 -24.63
N GLU A 390 7.89 -21.34 -24.76
CA GLU A 390 9.32 -21.00 -24.79
C GLU A 390 9.67 -20.17 -23.54
N PRO A 391 9.84 -20.79 -22.36
CA PRO A 391 10.04 -20.03 -21.13
C PRO A 391 11.42 -19.37 -21.10
N VAL A 392 11.45 -18.08 -20.83
CA VAL A 392 12.66 -17.32 -20.51
C VAL A 392 12.65 -16.97 -19.03
N VAL A 393 13.68 -17.42 -18.31
CA VAL A 393 13.92 -17.04 -16.92
C VAL A 393 14.65 -15.70 -16.91
N ARG A 394 14.02 -14.69 -16.34
CA ARG A 394 14.65 -13.41 -16.03
C ARG A 394 14.90 -13.34 -14.53
N VAL A 395 16.16 -13.14 -14.17
CA VAL A 395 16.57 -12.85 -12.80
C VAL A 395 16.84 -11.35 -12.68
N THR A 396 16.20 -10.71 -11.71
CA THR A 396 16.31 -9.27 -11.48
C THR A 396 16.66 -8.99 -10.02
N VAL A 397 17.73 -8.22 -9.79
CA VAL A 397 18.08 -7.69 -8.46
C VAL A 397 17.53 -6.28 -8.33
N HIS A 398 16.82 -6.00 -7.24
CA HIS A 398 16.23 -4.70 -6.88
C HIS A 398 16.95 -4.16 -5.65
N THR A 399 17.73 -3.09 -5.82
CA THR A 399 18.48 -2.44 -4.73
C THR A 399 18.04 -0.99 -4.56
N GLU A 400 18.71 -0.24 -3.68
CA GLU A 400 18.46 1.20 -3.60
C GLU A 400 18.83 1.89 -4.91
N ALA A 401 18.09 2.93 -5.30
CA ALA A 401 18.50 3.79 -6.41
C ALA A 401 19.87 4.42 -6.07
N GLN A 402 20.81 4.42 -7.02
CA GLN A 402 22.14 4.97 -6.78
C GLN A 402 22.11 6.50 -6.90
N GLN A 403 22.98 7.20 -6.16
CA GLN A 403 23.03 8.67 -6.10
C GLN A 403 23.26 9.35 -7.47
N LYS A 404 23.96 8.68 -8.40
CA LYS A 404 24.12 9.15 -9.79
C LYS A 404 22.81 9.14 -10.60
N ASP A 405 21.83 8.31 -10.23
CA ASP A 405 20.51 8.30 -10.84
C ASP A 405 19.64 9.46 -10.32
N LEU A 406 19.90 9.92 -9.09
CA LEU A 406 19.27 11.09 -8.49
C LEU A 406 19.80 12.40 -9.11
N GLU A 407 21.11 12.49 -9.39
CA GLU A 407 21.73 13.66 -10.02
C GLU A 407 21.43 13.82 -11.52
N LYS A 408 21.12 12.74 -12.25
CA LYS A 408 20.67 12.83 -13.65
C LYS A 408 19.21 13.25 -13.77
N ASN A 409 18.38 12.99 -12.76
CA ASN A 409 16.96 13.35 -12.73
C ASN A 409 16.69 14.84 -12.48
N SER A 410 17.68 15.62 -12.01
CA SER A 410 17.57 17.08 -11.90
C SER A 410 17.70 17.80 -13.25
N ARG A 411 18.05 17.10 -14.33
CA ARG A 411 18.06 17.61 -15.72
C ARG A 411 16.91 16.96 -16.50
N GLY A 412 15.76 17.62 -16.45
CA GLY A 412 14.45 17.05 -16.79
C GLY A 412 14.33 16.38 -18.16
N VAL A 413 13.55 15.28 -18.18
CA VAL A 413 12.84 14.75 -19.34
C VAL A 413 11.51 14.18 -18.87
N THR A 414 10.47 14.48 -19.64
CA THR A 414 9.04 14.22 -19.42
C THR A 414 8.63 12.74 -19.39
N ASP A 415 7.57 12.51 -18.61
CA ASP A 415 6.65 11.37 -18.48
C ASP A 415 6.71 10.23 -19.52
N THR A 416 6.98 9.01 -19.02
CA THR A 416 6.13 7.80 -19.13
C THR A 416 6.91 6.59 -18.59
N GLY A 417 6.45 6.02 -17.48
CA GLY A 417 7.00 4.80 -16.88
C GLY A 417 8.02 5.06 -15.78
N GLY A 418 7.62 4.84 -14.52
CA GLY A 418 8.46 4.99 -13.34
C GLY A 418 9.83 4.32 -13.52
N LYS A 419 10.88 5.15 -13.59
CA LYS A 419 12.26 4.67 -13.65
C LYS A 419 12.64 4.15 -12.26
N LYS A 420 13.05 2.89 -12.28
CA LYS A 420 13.10 1.93 -11.17
C LYS A 420 14.30 2.15 -10.24
N PRO A 421 14.29 1.54 -9.04
CA PRO A 421 15.51 1.23 -8.26
C PRO A 421 16.65 0.76 -9.15
N ALA A 422 17.92 0.81 -8.70
CA ALA A 422 19.02 0.23 -9.46
C ALA A 422 18.73 -1.26 -9.69
N THR A 423 18.24 -1.56 -10.89
CA THR A 423 17.59 -2.82 -11.24
C THR A 423 18.47 -3.48 -12.28
N VAL A 424 19.21 -4.50 -11.89
CA VAL A 424 20.06 -5.26 -12.81
C VAL A 424 19.33 -6.55 -13.16
N SER A 425 19.24 -6.88 -14.44
CA SER A 425 18.54 -8.08 -14.91
C SER A 425 19.32 -8.84 -15.96
N LEU A 426 19.34 -10.17 -15.84
CA LEU A 426 19.84 -11.08 -16.86
C LEU A 426 18.72 -12.05 -17.26
N CYS A 427 18.79 -12.59 -18.49
CA CYS A 427 17.80 -13.50 -19.04
C CYS A 427 18.47 -14.76 -19.56
N SER A 428 17.83 -15.91 -19.34
CA SER A 428 18.25 -17.18 -19.93
C SER A 428 17.95 -17.19 -21.43
N PRO A 429 18.59 -18.08 -22.20
CA PRO A 429 18.01 -18.54 -23.46
C PRO A 429 16.60 -19.12 -23.22
N ALA A 430 15.77 -19.09 -24.27
CA ALA A 430 14.45 -19.70 -24.23
C ALA A 430 14.56 -21.22 -24.05
N GLY A 431 13.83 -21.76 -23.07
CA GLY A 431 13.62 -23.20 -22.96
C GLY A 431 12.69 -23.72 -24.06
N ARG A 432 12.58 -25.04 -24.18
CA ARG A 432 11.72 -25.70 -25.19
C ARG A 432 10.54 -26.48 -24.61
N SER A 433 10.29 -26.34 -23.31
CA SER A 433 9.22 -27.06 -22.61
C SER A 433 8.86 -26.37 -21.29
N GLN A 434 7.78 -26.82 -20.65
CA GLN A 434 7.44 -26.46 -19.26
C GLN A 434 8.43 -26.99 -18.21
N ASN A 435 9.35 -27.89 -18.60
CA ASN A 435 10.43 -28.44 -17.79
C ASN A 435 11.77 -28.16 -18.49
N PRO A 436 12.19 -26.89 -18.62
CA PRO A 436 13.39 -26.56 -19.37
C PRO A 436 14.62 -27.18 -18.72
N ASP A 437 15.55 -27.64 -19.54
CA ASP A 437 16.86 -28.16 -19.14
C ASP A 437 17.92 -27.39 -19.93
N TRP A 438 18.86 -26.77 -19.23
CA TRP A 438 19.95 -25.99 -19.81
C TRP A 438 21.27 -26.78 -19.89
N GLY A 439 21.24 -28.09 -19.61
CA GLY A 439 22.37 -29.01 -19.70
C GLY A 439 23.30 -28.97 -18.47
N ASP A 440 24.31 -29.84 -18.48
CA ASP A 440 25.20 -30.09 -17.32
C ASP A 440 25.97 -28.84 -16.86
N GLU A 441 26.36 -27.96 -17.78
CA GLU A 441 27.04 -26.69 -17.47
C GLU A 441 26.07 -25.58 -17.01
N GLY A 442 24.77 -25.77 -17.27
CA GLY A 442 23.71 -24.81 -17.03
C GLY A 442 23.88 -23.48 -17.79
N CYS A 443 22.96 -22.55 -17.53
CA CYS A 443 23.01 -21.18 -18.02
C CYS A 443 23.54 -20.25 -16.92
N VAL A 444 24.77 -19.77 -17.10
CA VAL A 444 25.42 -18.84 -16.15
C VAL A 444 24.94 -17.41 -16.36
N MET A 445 24.47 -16.81 -15.27
CA MET A 445 24.09 -15.40 -15.14
C MET A 445 25.04 -14.73 -14.17
N ASP A 446 26.12 -14.14 -14.69
CA ASP A 446 27.13 -13.44 -13.90
C ASP A 446 26.83 -11.95 -13.84
N PHE A 447 26.51 -11.44 -12.64
CA PHE A 447 26.20 -10.03 -12.44
C PHE A 447 27.49 -9.25 -12.16
N GLU A 448 27.66 -8.10 -12.82
CA GLU A 448 28.69 -7.14 -12.41
C GLU A 448 28.52 -6.81 -10.91
N PRO A 449 29.62 -6.59 -10.15
CA PRO A 449 29.54 -6.28 -8.73
C PRO A 449 28.56 -5.13 -8.46
N ILE A 450 27.55 -5.39 -7.65
CA ILE A 450 26.46 -4.45 -7.37
C ILE A 450 26.80 -3.68 -6.09
N PRO A 451 27.13 -2.38 -6.17
CA PRO A 451 27.48 -1.60 -5.00
C PRO A 451 26.23 -1.13 -4.25
N ARG A 452 26.42 -0.69 -3.01
CA ARG A 452 25.37 -0.04 -2.19
C ARG A 452 24.10 -0.90 -2.02
N VAL A 453 24.29 -2.18 -1.72
CA VAL A 453 23.20 -3.09 -1.36
C VAL A 453 22.90 -3.00 0.13
N THR A 454 21.63 -2.85 0.45
CA THR A 454 21.07 -3.08 1.79
C THR A 454 20.26 -4.37 1.76
N ASP A 455 20.88 -5.47 2.19
CA ASP A 455 20.33 -6.83 2.07
C ASP A 455 18.90 -6.98 2.62
N LYS A 456 18.60 -6.40 3.78
CA LYS A 456 17.27 -6.44 4.42
C LYS A 456 16.19 -5.60 3.72
N LEU A 457 16.56 -4.76 2.76
CA LEU A 457 15.64 -3.89 1.99
C LEU A 457 15.87 -4.03 0.48
N SER A 458 16.53 -5.11 0.05
CA SER A 458 16.82 -5.40 -1.35
C SER A 458 16.35 -6.81 -1.67
N TYR A 459 16.01 -7.03 -2.93
CA TYR A 459 15.28 -8.23 -3.35
C TYR A 459 15.89 -8.81 -4.62
N ILE A 460 15.87 -10.14 -4.73
CA ILE A 460 16.09 -10.84 -5.99
C ILE A 460 14.76 -11.43 -6.45
N ARG A 461 14.48 -11.32 -7.74
CA ARG A 461 13.23 -11.78 -8.33
C ARG A 461 13.52 -12.64 -9.55
N PHE A 462 13.02 -13.86 -9.51
CA PHE A 462 12.96 -14.80 -10.60
C PHE A 462 11.60 -14.64 -11.27
N THR A 463 11.59 -14.42 -12.58
CA THR A 463 10.34 -14.40 -13.37
C THR A 463 10.50 -15.24 -14.59
N VAL A 464 9.56 -16.16 -14.81
CA VAL A 464 9.49 -16.96 -16.02
C VAL A 464 8.40 -16.36 -16.90
N ARG A 465 8.75 -16.03 -18.13
CA ARG A 465 7.80 -15.51 -19.12
C ARG A 465 7.86 -16.30 -20.41
N ASN A 466 6.77 -16.33 -21.15
CA ASN A 466 6.74 -16.98 -22.45
C ASN A 466 7.36 -16.05 -23.50
N HIS A 467 8.45 -16.49 -24.12
CA HIS A 467 9.06 -15.81 -25.24
C HIS A 467 8.15 -15.92 -26.47
N THR A 468 7.29 -14.93 -26.68
CA THR A 468 6.45 -14.84 -27.87
C THR A 468 6.90 -13.68 -28.74
N VAL A 469 6.93 -13.87 -30.06
CA VAL A 469 7.19 -12.80 -31.04
C VAL A 469 6.16 -11.66 -30.95
N MET A 470 4.94 -11.95 -30.45
CA MET A 470 3.93 -10.93 -30.13
C MET A 470 4.14 -10.27 -28.76
N ARG A 471 3.78 -8.98 -28.69
CA ARG A 471 4.04 -8.04 -27.58
C ARG A 471 3.51 -8.41 -26.18
N SER A 472 2.76 -9.50 -25.99
CA SER A 472 2.09 -9.74 -24.70
C SER A 472 2.96 -10.39 -23.61
N ASN A 473 4.10 -11.02 -23.97
CA ASN A 473 5.11 -11.63 -23.08
C ASN A 473 4.60 -11.96 -21.65
N PRO A 474 3.62 -12.87 -21.52
CA PRO A 474 2.88 -13.06 -20.28
C PRO A 474 3.76 -13.67 -19.18
N LEU A 475 3.50 -13.27 -17.94
CA LEU A 475 4.11 -13.90 -16.77
C LEU A 475 3.54 -15.31 -16.60
N LEU A 476 4.41 -16.30 -16.57
CA LEU A 476 4.04 -17.70 -16.35
C LEU A 476 4.13 -18.04 -14.87
N SER A 477 5.29 -17.74 -14.28
CA SER A 477 5.57 -17.99 -12.87
C SER A 477 6.66 -17.06 -12.35
N TRP A 478 6.81 -16.98 -11.04
CA TRP A 478 7.74 -16.08 -10.39
C TRP A 478 8.10 -16.53 -8.98
N GLN A 479 9.20 -16.00 -8.47
CA GLN A 479 9.56 -16.02 -7.06
C GLN A 479 10.31 -14.75 -6.73
N CYS A 480 10.14 -14.21 -5.53
CA CYS A 480 10.87 -13.05 -5.06
C CYS A 480 11.38 -13.29 -3.63
N ILE A 481 12.67 -13.04 -3.41
CA ILE A 481 13.39 -13.39 -2.18
C ILE A 481 14.10 -12.13 -1.68
N ARG A 482 14.02 -11.86 -0.38
CA ARG A 482 14.79 -10.81 0.29
C ARG A 482 16.27 -11.21 0.34
N LEU A 483 17.19 -10.31 0.01
CA LEU A 483 18.60 -10.69 -0.23
C LEU A 483 19.30 -11.24 1.03
N ASP A 484 18.90 -10.82 2.23
CA ASP A 484 19.41 -11.38 3.49
C ASP A 484 19.01 -12.85 3.73
N ARG A 485 18.05 -13.37 2.95
CA ARG A 485 17.60 -14.77 2.98
C ARG A 485 18.10 -15.60 1.79
N LEU A 486 18.81 -14.98 0.84
CA LEU A 486 19.38 -15.67 -0.30
C LEU A 486 20.59 -16.49 0.15
N GLN A 487 20.60 -17.79 -0.16
CA GLN A 487 21.67 -18.70 0.25
C GLN A 487 22.47 -19.21 -0.96
N SER A 488 23.78 -19.34 -0.79
CA SER A 488 24.68 -19.92 -1.79
C SER A 488 24.56 -21.46 -1.89
N GLY A 489 25.12 -22.01 -2.96
CA GLY A 489 25.14 -23.44 -3.28
C GLY A 489 23.98 -23.88 -4.18
N PHE A 490 23.81 -25.19 -4.34
CA PHE A 490 22.69 -25.78 -5.06
C PHE A 490 21.37 -25.54 -4.33
N ARG A 491 20.36 -25.03 -5.03
CA ARG A 491 19.06 -24.64 -4.47
C ARG A 491 17.92 -24.94 -5.43
N PHE A 492 16.77 -25.31 -4.86
CA PHE A 492 15.49 -25.23 -5.54
C PHE A 492 14.84 -23.89 -5.21
N ILE A 493 14.46 -23.14 -6.24
CA ILE A 493 13.68 -21.91 -6.10
C ILE A 493 12.22 -22.27 -6.39
N PRO A 494 11.36 -22.41 -5.36
CA PRO A 494 9.96 -22.71 -5.57
C PRO A 494 9.29 -21.54 -6.27
N LEU A 495 8.44 -21.83 -7.26
CA LEU A 495 7.76 -20.86 -8.10
C LEU A 495 6.27 -20.78 -7.74
N LEU A 496 5.76 -19.56 -7.79
CA LEU A 496 4.35 -19.25 -7.77
C LEU A 496 3.88 -18.93 -9.19
N ASN A 497 2.67 -19.32 -9.56
CA ASN A 497 2.07 -18.92 -10.82
C ASN A 497 1.63 -17.44 -10.79
N ALA A 498 1.04 -16.96 -11.89
CA ALA A 498 0.54 -15.59 -11.99
C ALA A 498 -0.54 -15.23 -10.94
N GLN A 499 -1.20 -16.20 -10.33
CA GLN A 499 -2.21 -16.04 -9.27
C GLN A 499 -1.62 -16.23 -7.86
N ALA A 500 -0.29 -16.28 -7.73
CA ALA A 500 0.43 -16.51 -6.47
C ALA A 500 0.16 -17.90 -5.84
N VAL A 501 -0.18 -18.90 -6.65
CA VAL A 501 -0.35 -20.29 -6.19
C VAL A 501 0.93 -21.09 -6.48
N PRO A 502 1.45 -21.90 -5.54
CA PRO A 502 2.59 -22.77 -5.78
C PRO A 502 2.39 -23.65 -7.01
N CYS A 503 3.40 -23.77 -7.87
CA CYS A 503 3.32 -24.59 -9.07
C CYS A 503 4.54 -25.48 -9.31
N GLY A 504 5.71 -24.87 -9.51
CA GLY A 504 6.93 -25.53 -9.99
C GLY A 504 8.17 -25.03 -9.25
N PHE A 505 9.34 -25.29 -9.81
CA PHE A 505 10.60 -24.78 -9.25
C PHE A 505 11.69 -24.58 -10.33
N LEU A 506 12.73 -23.82 -9.98
CA LEU A 506 13.99 -23.77 -10.73
C LEU A 506 15.08 -24.47 -9.91
N LEU A 507 15.90 -25.30 -10.55
CA LEU A 507 17.15 -25.81 -9.98
C LEU A 507 18.29 -24.86 -10.37
N VAL A 508 18.96 -24.30 -9.36
CA VAL A 508 20.03 -23.32 -9.55
C VAL A 508 21.24 -23.63 -8.67
N THR A 509 22.42 -23.16 -9.08
CA THR A 509 23.54 -22.90 -8.17
C THR A 509 23.66 -21.40 -7.98
N ILE A 510 23.79 -20.96 -6.74
CA ILE A 510 23.93 -19.54 -6.38
C ILE A 510 25.29 -19.34 -5.73
N ASP A 511 26.09 -18.42 -6.26
CA ASP A 511 27.29 -17.91 -5.59
C ASP A 511 27.04 -16.45 -5.24
N VAL A 512 26.68 -16.20 -3.97
CA VAL A 512 26.49 -14.85 -3.45
C VAL A 512 27.52 -14.55 -2.37
N SER A 513 28.12 -13.37 -2.43
CA SER A 513 29.00 -12.85 -1.38
C SER A 513 28.81 -11.34 -1.22
N PHE A 514 29.02 -10.86 0.00
CA PHE A 514 28.93 -9.45 0.34
C PHE A 514 30.25 -8.97 0.94
N SER A 515 30.77 -7.87 0.41
CA SER A 515 31.89 -7.14 1.00
C SER A 515 31.40 -5.80 1.51
N GLU A 516 31.64 -5.48 2.78
CA GLU A 516 31.28 -4.18 3.33
C GLU A 516 32.07 -3.06 2.63
N VAL A 517 31.38 -1.96 2.34
CA VAL A 517 32.04 -0.75 1.88
C VAL A 517 32.27 0.11 3.13
N PRO A 518 33.52 0.52 3.42
CA PRO A 518 33.79 1.45 4.51
C PRO A 518 32.88 2.66 4.38
N ARG A 519 32.27 3.08 5.50
CA ARG A 519 31.43 4.28 5.53
C ARG A 519 32.26 5.44 4.96
N PRO A 520 31.81 6.16 3.91
CA PRO A 520 32.54 7.33 3.47
C PRO A 520 32.62 8.31 4.64
N GLU A 521 33.84 8.71 5.02
CA GLU A 521 34.06 9.85 5.91
C GLU A 521 33.33 11.04 5.28
N HIS A 522 32.34 11.59 6.02
CA HIS A 522 31.55 12.79 5.70
C HIS A 522 31.70 13.30 4.27
N MET A 523 30.76 12.96 3.37
CA MET A 523 30.63 13.76 2.16
C MET A 523 30.30 15.20 2.59
N PRO A 524 31.09 16.22 2.19
CA PRO A 524 30.74 17.59 2.49
C PRO A 524 29.36 17.89 1.91
N ALA A 525 28.58 18.69 2.64
CA ALA A 525 27.30 19.18 2.15
C ALA A 525 27.51 19.85 0.78
N PRO A 526 26.60 19.66 -0.20
CA PRO A 526 26.71 20.33 -1.48
C PRO A 526 26.70 21.85 -1.24
N GLU A 527 27.69 22.53 -1.82
CA GLU A 527 27.79 24.00 -1.89
C GLU A 527 26.61 24.63 -2.65
#